data_AF-A0A108E825-F1
#
_entry.id   AF-A0A108E825-F1
#
_cell.length_a   1.000
_cell.length_b   1.000
_cell.length_c   1.000
_cell.angle_alpha   90.00
_cell.angle_beta   90.00
_cell.angle_gamma   90.00
#
_symmetry.space_group_name_H-M   'P 1'
#
loop_
_entity.id
_entity.type
_entity.pdbx_description
1 polymer ?
#
loop_
_entity_poly.entity_id
_entity_poly.type
_entity_poly.pdbx_seq_one_letter_code
_entity_poly.pdbx_strand_id
1 'polypeptide(L)'
;MSNVDDLFLAHIPLCAPRPDIPGEVIYLRLWQEFMHANSHALEDIVTSGLNGPIDQRVASVAASFMVYMGCNGGANFTRCANELVKRFDYPHEAFLAAFVIENQRRRSVNHGLRKVEYMLAAEHPIVDGLFSTRVEWERVPDISQRDLDVIECMVIWWSTPQAERLRRVAEPLIEAEQRKAGSRLFAAPAADAPDASLHATHM
;
A
#
# COMPACT_ATOMS: atom_id res chain seq x y z
N MET A 1 -35.26 -14.56 -6.13
CA MET A 1 -34.42 -13.39 -5.81
C MET A 1 -33.97 -13.58 -4.37
N SER A 2 -32.82 -14.22 -4.21
CA SER A 2 -32.22 -14.47 -2.89
C SER A 2 -31.82 -13.13 -2.27
N ASN A 3 -32.23 -12.91 -1.02
CA ASN A 3 -31.59 -11.96 -0.11
C ASN A 3 -30.10 -12.34 -0.08
N VAL A 4 -29.30 -11.67 -0.92
CA VAL A 4 -27.87 -11.61 -0.71
C VAL A 4 -27.76 -10.60 0.42
N ASP A 5 -27.63 -11.10 1.65
CA ASP A 5 -27.13 -10.28 2.74
C ASP A 5 -25.93 -9.53 2.17
N ASP A 6 -25.98 -8.19 2.16
CA ASP A 6 -24.86 -7.33 1.77
C ASP A 6 -23.70 -7.70 2.69
N LEU A 7 -22.90 -8.67 2.24
CA LEU A 7 -21.72 -9.15 2.92
C LEU A 7 -20.75 -7.98 2.90
N PHE A 8 -20.78 -7.20 3.98
CA PHE A 8 -19.90 -6.07 4.17
C PHE A 8 -18.45 -6.60 4.21
N LEU A 9 -17.73 -6.40 3.10
CA LEU A 9 -16.33 -6.78 2.98
C LEU A 9 -15.46 -5.79 3.74
N ALA A 10 -14.67 -6.29 4.68
CA ALA A 10 -13.74 -5.44 5.42
C ALA A 10 -12.51 -5.16 4.54
N HIS A 11 -12.22 -3.91 4.21
CA HIS A 11 -11.01 -3.58 3.43
C HIS A 11 -9.78 -3.47 4.34
N ILE A 12 -9.40 -4.61 4.93
CA ILE A 12 -8.24 -4.76 5.83
C ILE A 12 -7.11 -5.42 5.03
N PRO A 13 -5.93 -4.78 4.90
CA PRO A 13 -4.81 -5.36 4.17
C PRO A 13 -4.23 -6.58 4.91
N LEU A 14 -3.53 -7.45 4.18
CA LEU A 14 -2.84 -8.61 4.75
C LEU A 14 -1.65 -8.19 5.62
N CYS A 15 -0.95 -7.12 5.23
CA CYS A 15 0.04 -6.43 6.04
C CYS A 15 -0.54 -5.08 6.49
N ALA A 16 -0.51 -4.81 7.80
CA ALA A 16 -0.86 -3.49 8.29
C ALA A 16 0.08 -2.41 7.71
N PRO A 17 -0.42 -1.20 7.41
CA PRO A 17 0.43 -0.10 6.98
C PRO A 17 1.42 0.25 8.11
N ARG A 18 2.65 0.57 7.74
CA ARG A 18 3.70 0.96 8.68
C ARG A 18 3.40 2.35 9.24
N PRO A 19 3.45 2.53 10.57
CA PRO A 19 3.04 3.79 11.21
C PRO A 19 3.97 4.97 10.86
N ASP A 20 5.22 4.70 10.51
CA ASP A 20 6.24 5.67 10.13
C ASP A 20 6.26 6.00 8.62
N ILE A 21 5.39 5.36 7.83
CA ILE A 21 5.24 5.61 6.39
C ILE A 21 3.85 6.19 6.12
N PRO A 22 3.67 7.54 6.20
CA PRO A 22 2.35 8.18 6.11
C PRO A 22 1.56 7.83 4.84
N GLY A 23 2.26 7.61 3.72
CA GLY A 23 1.60 7.26 2.46
C GLY A 23 0.83 5.96 2.54
N GLU A 24 1.35 4.93 3.22
CA GLU A 24 0.66 3.64 3.36
C GLU A 24 -0.67 3.81 4.10
N VAL A 25 -0.66 4.59 5.19
CA VAL A 25 -1.85 4.90 5.99
C VAL A 25 -2.85 5.74 5.19
N ILE A 26 -2.38 6.77 4.48
CA ILE A 26 -3.23 7.68 3.71
C ILE A 26 -3.93 6.95 2.57
N TYR A 27 -3.21 6.15 1.79
CA TYR A 27 -3.83 5.41 0.68
C TYR A 27 -4.83 4.36 1.18
N LEU A 28 -4.53 3.65 2.27
CA LEU A 28 -5.49 2.71 2.86
C LEU A 28 -6.76 3.43 3.32
N ARG A 29 -6.63 4.56 4.01
CA ARG A 29 -7.78 5.35 4.46
C ARG A 29 -8.64 5.83 3.29
N LEU A 30 -8.02 6.44 2.27
CA LEU A 30 -8.73 6.91 1.09
C LEU A 30 -9.41 5.78 0.33
N TRP A 31 -8.78 4.60 0.27
CA TRP A 31 -9.39 3.40 -0.30
C TRP A 31 -10.63 2.96 0.49
N GLN A 32 -10.54 2.90 1.82
CA GLN A 32 -11.67 2.52 2.67
C GLN A 32 -12.83 3.52 2.56
N GLU A 33 -12.54 4.82 2.54
CA GLU A 33 -13.54 5.87 2.29
C GLU A 33 -14.19 5.71 0.91
N PHE A 34 -13.39 5.42 -0.12
CA PHE A 34 -13.87 5.18 -1.48
C PHE A 34 -14.79 3.96 -1.55
N MET A 35 -14.42 2.84 -0.94
CA MET A 35 -15.24 1.61 -0.88
C MET A 35 -16.52 1.82 -0.08
N HIS A 36 -16.46 2.53 1.05
CA HIS A 36 -17.64 2.86 1.84
C HIS A 36 -18.64 3.73 1.06
N ALA A 37 -18.15 4.69 0.28
CA ALA A 37 -19.00 5.53 -0.57
C ALA A 37 -19.52 4.81 -1.83
N ASN A 38 -18.91 3.69 -2.22
CA ASN A 38 -19.22 2.96 -3.45
C ASN A 38 -19.21 1.44 -3.18
N SER A 39 -20.27 0.91 -2.58
CA SER A 39 -20.36 -0.49 -2.12
C SER A 39 -20.11 -1.53 -3.21
N HIS A 40 -20.39 -1.22 -4.48
CA HIS A 40 -20.16 -2.10 -5.64
C HIS A 40 -18.84 -1.85 -6.38
N ALA A 41 -18.03 -0.87 -5.95
CA ALA A 41 -16.83 -0.50 -6.70
C ALA A 41 -15.80 -1.65 -6.79
N LEU A 42 -15.66 -2.47 -5.74
CA LEU A 42 -14.78 -3.63 -5.82
C LEU A 42 -15.25 -4.63 -6.90
N GLU A 43 -16.56 -4.84 -7.01
CA GLU A 43 -17.15 -5.68 -8.04
C GLU A 43 -16.84 -5.13 -9.43
N ASP A 44 -17.07 -3.85 -9.67
CA ASP A 44 -16.74 -3.21 -10.95
C ASP A 44 -15.25 -3.33 -11.31
N ILE A 45 -14.37 -3.25 -10.31
CA ILE A 45 -12.91 -3.34 -10.49
C ILE A 45 -12.49 -4.76 -10.89
N VAL A 46 -13.02 -5.79 -10.24
CA VAL A 46 -12.50 -7.17 -10.41
C VAL A 46 -13.32 -8.02 -11.38
N THR A 47 -14.56 -7.64 -11.72
CA THR A 47 -15.46 -8.47 -12.55
C THR A 47 -14.92 -8.76 -13.94
N SER A 48 -14.08 -7.89 -14.50
CA SER A 48 -13.53 -8.09 -15.84
C SER A 48 -12.38 -9.12 -15.90
N GLY A 49 -11.72 -9.40 -14.77
CA GLY A 49 -10.55 -10.29 -14.74
C GLY A 49 -10.63 -11.43 -13.72
N LEU A 50 -11.57 -11.40 -12.79
CA LEU A 50 -11.70 -12.41 -11.74
C LEU A 50 -12.80 -13.42 -12.08
N ASN A 51 -12.43 -14.70 -12.16
CA ASN A 51 -13.39 -15.80 -12.23
C ASN A 51 -13.73 -16.27 -10.81
N GLY A 52 -14.91 -15.96 -10.30
CA GLY A 52 -15.42 -16.48 -9.03
C GLY A 52 -16.07 -15.45 -8.13
N PRO A 53 -16.48 -15.84 -6.91
CA PRO A 53 -17.12 -14.92 -5.97
C PRO A 53 -16.15 -13.84 -5.50
N ILE A 54 -16.67 -12.71 -5.03
CA ILE A 54 -15.88 -11.70 -4.34
C ILE A 54 -16.02 -11.98 -2.85
N ASP A 55 -14.90 -12.35 -2.22
CA ASP A 55 -14.83 -12.69 -0.80
C ASP A 55 -13.86 -11.76 -0.06
N GLN A 56 -13.72 -12.00 1.24
CA GLN A 56 -12.85 -11.21 2.11
C GLN A 56 -11.38 -11.24 1.68
N ARG A 57 -10.91 -12.32 1.05
CA ARG A 57 -9.52 -12.42 0.55
C ARG A 57 -9.30 -11.41 -0.57
N VAL A 58 -10.25 -11.32 -1.52
CA VAL A 58 -10.19 -10.34 -2.63
C VAL A 58 -10.11 -8.90 -2.09
N ALA A 59 -10.96 -8.56 -1.12
CA ALA A 59 -10.96 -7.23 -0.49
C ALA A 59 -9.64 -6.92 0.23
N SER A 60 -9.05 -7.91 0.92
CA SER A 60 -7.77 -7.76 1.61
C SER A 60 -6.58 -7.63 0.67
N VAL A 61 -6.57 -8.35 -0.46
CA VAL A 61 -5.53 -8.21 -1.50
C VAL A 61 -5.61 -6.83 -2.14
N ALA A 62 -6.80 -6.35 -2.48
CA ALA A 62 -7.00 -4.99 -2.99
C ALA A 62 -6.54 -3.92 -1.98
N ALA A 63 -6.86 -4.08 -0.69
CA ALA A 63 -6.38 -3.18 0.35
C ALA A 63 -4.84 -3.22 0.50
N SER A 64 -4.22 -4.39 0.35
CA SER A 64 -2.75 -4.54 0.40
C SER A 64 -2.06 -3.86 -0.78
N PHE A 65 -2.68 -3.90 -1.97
CA PHE A 65 -2.24 -3.11 -3.11
C PHE A 65 -2.23 -1.61 -2.78
N MET A 66 -3.31 -1.11 -2.17
CA MET A 66 -3.41 0.30 -1.78
C MET A 66 -2.37 0.71 -0.73
N VAL A 67 -2.09 -0.14 0.25
CA VAL A 67 -0.98 0.06 1.19
C VAL A 67 0.34 0.18 0.43
N TYR A 68 0.64 -0.77 -0.47
CA TYR A 68 1.86 -0.74 -1.29
C TYR A 68 1.97 0.55 -2.14
N MET A 69 0.86 1.07 -2.66
CA MET A 69 0.87 2.32 -3.43
C MET A 69 1.36 3.53 -2.62
N GLY A 70 1.24 3.48 -1.29
CA GLY A 70 1.70 4.52 -0.37
C GLY A 70 3.17 4.50 0.00
N CYS A 71 3.94 3.50 -0.45
CA CYS A 71 5.38 3.44 -0.21
C CYS A 71 6.18 3.88 -1.45
N ASN A 72 7.51 3.99 -1.30
CA ASN A 72 8.42 4.34 -2.40
C ASN A 72 8.30 3.39 -3.60
N GLY A 73 8.04 2.09 -3.35
CA GLY A 73 7.85 1.10 -4.40
C GLY A 73 6.61 1.39 -5.26
N GLY A 74 5.50 1.79 -4.62
CA GLY A 74 4.26 2.20 -5.29
C GLY A 74 4.42 3.48 -6.10
N ALA A 75 5.10 4.48 -5.52
CA ALA A 75 5.42 5.74 -6.20
C ALA A 75 6.30 5.49 -7.44
N ASN A 76 7.34 4.66 -7.32
CA ASN A 76 8.21 4.31 -8.45
C ASN A 76 7.43 3.59 -9.55
N PHE A 77 6.59 2.61 -9.19
CA PHE A 77 5.74 1.90 -10.13
C PHE A 77 4.83 2.87 -10.90
N THR A 78 4.12 3.78 -10.21
CA THR A 78 3.23 4.77 -10.84
C THR A 78 4.01 5.66 -11.81
N ARG A 79 5.19 6.14 -11.39
CA ARG A 79 6.07 6.95 -12.25
C ARG A 79 6.49 6.19 -13.51
N CYS A 80 6.95 4.94 -13.37
CA CYS A 80 7.33 4.10 -14.50
C CYS A 80 6.16 3.81 -15.44
N ALA A 81 4.97 3.53 -14.89
CA ALA A 81 3.76 3.31 -15.67
C ALA A 81 3.37 4.55 -16.49
N ASN A 82 3.37 5.74 -15.87
CA ASN A 82 3.07 7.00 -16.57
C ASN A 82 4.06 7.31 -17.70
N GLU A 83 5.34 6.96 -17.53
CA GLU A 83 6.32 7.09 -18.61
C GLU A 83 6.06 6.11 -19.76
N LEU A 84 5.60 4.90 -19.45
CA LEU A 84 5.25 3.90 -20.46
C LEU A 84 3.97 4.24 -21.22
N VAL A 85 3.01 4.97 -20.65
CA VAL A 85 1.76 5.38 -21.35
C VAL A 85 2.07 6.07 -22.69
N LYS A 86 3.20 6.77 -22.82
CA LYS A 86 3.65 7.40 -24.07
C LYS A 86 3.96 6.41 -25.21
N ARG A 87 3.97 5.10 -24.93
CA ARG A 87 4.36 4.01 -25.85
C ARG A 87 3.26 2.99 -26.11
N PHE A 88 2.09 3.14 -25.50
CA PHE A 88 0.96 2.23 -25.66
C PHE A 88 -0.27 3.02 -26.10
N ASP A 89 -1.13 2.40 -26.90
CA ASP A 89 -2.40 3.01 -27.32
C ASP A 89 -3.40 3.06 -26.15
N TYR A 90 -3.29 2.12 -25.21
CA TYR A 90 -4.17 2.02 -24.05
C TYR A 90 -3.39 2.15 -22.73
N PRO A 91 -3.77 3.08 -21.83
CA PRO A 91 -3.03 3.30 -20.58
C PRO A 91 -2.92 2.08 -19.68
N HIS A 92 -3.96 1.23 -19.62
CA HIS A 92 -3.94 0.05 -18.77
C HIS A 92 -2.87 -0.97 -19.19
N GLU A 93 -2.58 -1.09 -20.49
CA GLU A 93 -1.50 -1.96 -21.00
C GLU A 93 -0.13 -1.46 -20.54
N ALA A 94 0.09 -0.14 -20.54
CA ALA A 94 1.32 0.46 -20.01
C ALA A 94 1.49 0.20 -18.51
N PHE A 95 0.40 0.26 -17.74
CA PHE A 95 0.41 -0.04 -16.30
C PHE A 95 0.68 -1.52 -16.03
N LEU A 96 0.06 -2.42 -16.79
CA LEU A 96 0.36 -3.87 -16.72
C LEU A 96 1.81 -4.16 -17.11
N ALA A 97 2.32 -3.55 -18.18
CA ALA A 97 3.72 -3.70 -18.58
C ALA A 97 4.69 -3.20 -17.50
N ALA A 98 4.42 -2.05 -16.89
CA ALA A 98 5.20 -1.54 -15.77
C ALA A 98 5.19 -2.52 -14.60
N PHE A 99 4.02 -3.06 -14.26
CA PHE A 99 3.87 -4.03 -13.18
C PHE A 99 4.67 -5.31 -13.45
N VAL A 100 4.59 -5.88 -14.66
CA VAL A 100 5.36 -7.07 -15.05
C VAL A 100 6.86 -6.83 -14.91
N ILE A 101 7.38 -5.69 -15.37
CA ILE A 101 8.81 -5.34 -15.27
C ILE A 101 9.25 -5.25 -13.81
N GLU A 102 8.43 -4.60 -12.99
CA GLU A 102 8.68 -4.32 -11.59
C GLU A 102 8.50 -5.55 -10.69
N ASN A 103 7.64 -6.50 -11.07
CA ASN A 103 7.33 -7.72 -10.32
C ASN A 103 8.32 -8.88 -10.57
N GLN A 104 9.42 -8.64 -11.29
CA GLN A 104 10.47 -9.64 -11.54
C GLN A 104 11.33 -9.88 -10.31
N ARG A 105 11.78 -11.12 -10.11
CA ARG A 105 12.81 -11.43 -9.10
C ARG A 105 14.17 -10.92 -9.57
N ARG A 106 14.80 -10.06 -8.78
CA ARG A 106 16.13 -9.49 -9.06
C ARG A 106 16.97 -9.50 -7.80
N ARG A 107 17.84 -10.51 -7.66
CA ARG A 107 18.62 -10.74 -6.42
C ARG A 107 19.38 -9.51 -5.91
N SER A 108 19.90 -8.67 -6.80
CA SER A 108 20.65 -7.45 -6.46
C SER A 108 19.80 -6.22 -6.19
N VAL A 109 18.49 -6.25 -6.47
CA VAL A 109 17.61 -5.07 -6.39
C VAL A 109 16.50 -5.25 -5.34
N ASN A 110 15.86 -6.42 -5.30
CA ASN A 110 14.73 -6.71 -4.40
C ASN A 110 14.97 -7.98 -3.58
N HIS A 111 16.23 -8.31 -3.32
CA HIS A 111 16.66 -9.52 -2.58
C HIS A 111 16.13 -10.83 -3.17
N GLY A 112 15.68 -10.80 -4.43
CA GLY A 112 15.12 -11.96 -5.13
C GLY A 112 13.63 -12.16 -4.88
N LEU A 113 12.94 -11.24 -4.22
CA LEU A 113 11.48 -11.27 -4.04
C LEU A 113 10.74 -10.70 -5.24
N ARG A 114 9.52 -11.15 -5.49
CA ARG A 114 8.57 -10.44 -6.35
C ARG A 114 7.90 -9.32 -5.54
N LYS A 115 7.38 -8.30 -6.22
CA LYS A 115 6.64 -7.22 -5.53
C LYS A 115 5.35 -7.73 -4.90
N VAL A 116 4.66 -8.66 -5.54
CA VAL A 116 3.46 -9.30 -4.97
C VAL A 116 3.76 -10.06 -3.69
N GLU A 117 4.93 -10.66 -3.59
CA GLU A 117 5.37 -11.35 -2.36
C GLU A 117 5.59 -10.35 -1.23
N TYR A 118 6.20 -9.21 -1.53
CA TYR A 118 6.35 -8.12 -0.56
C TYR A 118 4.99 -7.54 -0.13
N MET A 119 4.10 -7.31 -1.10
CA MET A 119 2.80 -6.69 -0.89
C MET A 119 1.86 -7.55 -0.04
N LEU A 120 1.89 -8.87 -0.21
CA LEU A 120 0.95 -9.80 0.43
C LEU A 120 1.55 -10.55 1.64
N ALA A 121 2.81 -10.30 2.00
CA ALA A 121 3.42 -10.90 3.19
C ALA A 121 2.77 -10.34 4.45
N ALA A 122 2.39 -11.21 5.40
CA ALA A 122 1.81 -10.78 6.67
C ALA A 122 2.81 -10.00 7.55
N GLU A 123 4.09 -10.30 7.40
CA GLU A 123 5.21 -9.66 8.08
C GLU A 123 6.29 -9.28 7.07
N HIS A 124 7.11 -8.28 7.38
CA HIS A 124 8.20 -7.86 6.50
C HIS A 124 9.21 -9.02 6.32
N PRO A 125 9.39 -9.55 5.09
CA PRO A 125 10.18 -10.75 4.85
C PRO A 125 11.68 -10.49 4.74
N ILE A 126 12.11 -9.23 4.78
CA ILE A 126 13.52 -8.83 4.74
C ILE A 126 13.97 -8.51 6.15
N VAL A 127 15.08 -9.09 6.57
CA VAL A 127 15.69 -8.83 7.87
C VAL A 127 17.08 -8.26 7.68
N ASP A 128 17.32 -7.12 8.35
CA ASP A 128 18.60 -6.46 8.37
C ASP A 128 19.52 -7.13 9.41
N GLY A 129 20.68 -7.61 8.94
CA GLY A 129 21.79 -8.02 9.79
C GLY A 129 22.93 -7.00 9.72
N LEU A 130 23.87 -7.09 10.68
CA LEU A 130 25.02 -6.19 10.80
C LEU A 130 25.83 -5.97 9.50
N PHE A 131 25.92 -6.99 8.64
CA PHE A 131 26.69 -6.95 7.39
C PHE A 131 25.93 -7.46 6.16
N SER A 132 24.67 -7.85 6.31
CA SER A 132 23.90 -8.45 5.22
C SER A 132 22.40 -8.31 5.45
N THR A 133 21.68 -8.02 4.38
CA THR A 133 20.23 -8.16 4.32
C THR A 133 19.89 -9.53 3.74
N ARG A 134 18.93 -10.23 4.36
CA ARG A 134 18.48 -11.55 3.89
C ARG A 134 16.96 -11.63 3.85
N VAL A 135 16.46 -12.54 3.02
CA VAL A 135 15.05 -12.91 2.98
C VAL A 135 14.82 -14.05 3.95
N GLU A 136 13.82 -13.91 4.83
CA GLU A 136 13.26 -15.00 5.62
C GLU A 136 12.12 -15.62 4.81
N TRP A 137 12.44 -16.70 4.09
CA TRP A 137 11.53 -17.34 3.13
C TRP A 137 10.28 -17.90 3.79
N GLU A 138 10.34 -18.20 5.08
CA GLU A 138 9.20 -18.63 5.90
C GLU A 138 8.14 -17.53 6.05
N ARG A 139 8.50 -16.25 5.88
CA ARG A 139 7.58 -15.10 5.87
C ARG A 139 7.05 -14.76 4.48
N VAL A 140 7.60 -15.38 3.43
CA VAL A 140 7.15 -15.14 2.06
C VAL A 140 5.87 -15.94 1.83
N PRO A 141 4.75 -15.28 1.48
CA PRO A 141 3.47 -15.98 1.35
C PRO A 141 3.44 -16.82 0.07
N ASP A 142 2.64 -17.89 0.11
CA ASP A 142 2.21 -18.58 -1.11
C ASP A 142 1.18 -17.70 -1.84
N ILE A 143 1.56 -17.21 -3.01
CA ILE A 143 0.71 -16.35 -3.84
C ILE A 143 -0.13 -17.24 -4.75
N SER A 144 -1.46 -17.17 -4.61
CA SER A 144 -2.37 -17.90 -5.50
C SER A 144 -2.53 -17.18 -6.84
N GLN A 145 -2.94 -17.90 -7.88
CA GLN A 145 -3.30 -17.28 -9.17
C GLN A 145 -4.40 -16.23 -8.98
N ARG A 146 -5.37 -16.52 -8.11
CA ARG A 146 -6.47 -15.59 -7.81
C ARG A 146 -5.98 -14.30 -7.16
N ASP A 147 -4.96 -14.35 -6.31
CA ASP A 147 -4.36 -13.13 -5.76
C ASP A 147 -3.70 -12.30 -6.88
N LEU A 148 -3.04 -12.95 -7.85
CA LEU A 148 -2.46 -12.27 -9.01
C LEU A 148 -3.55 -11.62 -9.89
N ASP A 149 -4.64 -12.34 -10.17
CA ASP A 149 -5.76 -11.81 -10.96
C ASP A 149 -6.36 -10.55 -10.31
N VAL A 150 -6.53 -10.55 -8.97
CA VAL A 150 -6.97 -9.36 -8.23
C VAL A 150 -5.98 -8.21 -8.37
N ILE A 151 -4.68 -8.48 -8.26
CA ILE A 151 -3.65 -7.43 -8.42
C ILE A 151 -3.64 -6.88 -9.84
N GLU A 152 -3.80 -7.71 -10.88
CA GLU A 152 -3.89 -7.25 -12.26
C GLU A 152 -5.13 -6.37 -12.47
N CYS A 153 -6.29 -6.75 -11.94
CA CYS A 153 -7.49 -5.91 -11.93
C CYS A 153 -7.24 -4.57 -11.22
N MET A 154 -6.56 -4.58 -10.07
CA MET A 154 -6.20 -3.35 -9.34
C MET A 154 -5.22 -2.48 -10.13
N VAL A 155 -4.26 -3.07 -10.85
CA VAL A 155 -3.33 -2.34 -11.73
C VAL A 155 -4.07 -1.70 -12.91
N ILE A 156 -5.02 -2.42 -13.52
CA ILE A 156 -5.89 -1.87 -14.58
C ILE A 156 -6.70 -0.71 -14.03
N TRP A 157 -7.38 -0.89 -12.89
CA TRP A 157 -8.11 0.19 -12.23
C TRP A 157 -7.21 1.37 -11.86
N TRP A 158 -5.96 1.12 -11.46
CA TRP A 158 -4.99 2.17 -11.13
C TRP A 158 -4.68 3.10 -12.31
N SER A 159 -4.83 2.61 -13.54
CA SER A 159 -4.66 3.42 -14.76
C SER A 159 -5.84 4.35 -15.07
N THR A 160 -6.98 4.20 -14.36
CA THR A 160 -8.21 4.94 -14.66
C THR A 160 -8.21 6.37 -14.09
N PRO A 161 -9.07 7.26 -14.62
CA PRO A 161 -9.26 8.60 -14.06
C PRO A 161 -9.76 8.60 -12.60
N GLN A 162 -10.43 7.54 -12.14
CA GLN A 162 -10.92 7.45 -10.77
C GLN A 162 -9.76 7.26 -9.79
N ALA A 163 -8.85 6.33 -10.08
CA ALA A 163 -7.63 6.15 -9.31
C ALA A 163 -6.71 7.39 -9.39
N GLU A 164 -6.68 8.09 -10.53
CA GLU A 164 -5.95 9.35 -10.67
C GLU A 164 -6.46 10.43 -9.71
N ARG A 165 -7.78 10.58 -9.57
CA ARG A 165 -8.36 11.51 -8.59
C ARG A 165 -7.94 11.16 -7.16
N LEU A 166 -7.93 9.87 -6.81
CA LEU A 166 -7.47 9.41 -5.50
C LEU A 166 -6.00 9.81 -5.27
N ARG A 167 -5.11 9.58 -6.24
CA ARG A 167 -3.69 10.00 -6.16
C ARG A 167 -3.53 11.51 -5.94
N ARG A 168 -4.28 12.32 -6.69
CA ARG A 168 -4.25 13.80 -6.57
C ARG A 168 -4.68 14.29 -5.18
N VAL A 169 -5.53 13.55 -4.48
CA VAL A 169 -5.90 13.83 -3.08
C VAL A 169 -4.81 13.32 -2.13
N ALA A 170 -4.24 12.14 -2.38
CA ALA A 170 -3.25 11.51 -1.53
C ALA A 170 -1.94 12.30 -1.45
N GLU A 171 -1.39 12.73 -2.59
CA GLU A 171 -0.08 13.42 -2.68
C GLU A 171 0.06 14.62 -1.70
N PRO A 172 -0.82 15.63 -1.70
CA PRO A 172 -0.69 16.76 -0.79
C PRO A 172 -0.85 16.37 0.68
N LEU A 173 -1.65 15.34 0.99
CA LEU A 173 -1.78 14.81 2.36
C LEU A 173 -0.48 14.16 2.82
N ILE A 174 0.17 13.38 1.95
CA ILE A 174 1.45 12.71 2.23
C ILE A 174 2.53 13.74 2.48
N GLU A 175 2.65 14.75 1.61
CA GLU A 175 3.62 15.83 1.77
C GLU A 175 3.40 16.63 3.06
N ALA A 176 2.14 16.85 3.45
CA ALA A 176 1.83 17.56 4.69
C ALA A 176 2.27 16.76 5.92
N GLU A 177 2.02 15.44 5.96
CA GLU A 177 2.46 14.58 7.07
C GLU A 177 3.98 14.42 7.11
N GLN A 178 4.64 14.28 5.96
CA GLN A 178 6.10 14.24 5.89
C GLN A 178 6.73 15.55 6.40
N ARG A 179 6.16 16.71 6.05
CA ARG A 179 6.60 18.01 6.56
C ARG A 179 6.43 18.13 8.07
N LYS A 180 5.32 17.63 8.63
CA LYS A 180 5.10 17.59 10.10
C LYS A 180 6.09 16.67 10.80
N ALA A 181 6.40 15.51 10.23
CA ALA A 181 7.41 14.60 10.78
C ALA A 181 8.80 15.25 10.76
N GLY A 182 9.15 15.91 9.66
CA GLY A 182 10.40 16.67 9.52
C GLY A 182 10.50 17.82 10.53
N SER A 183 9.44 18.60 10.74
CA SER A 183 9.49 19.72 11.69
C SER A 183 9.65 19.26 13.15
N ARG A 184 9.12 18.09 13.52
CA ARG A 184 9.32 17.50 14.85
C ARG A 184 10.78 17.09 15.12
N LEU A 185 11.50 16.65 14.09
CA LEU A 185 12.93 16.31 14.19
C LEU A 185 13.81 17.54 14.50
N PHE A 186 13.37 18.74 14.09
CA PHE A 186 14.09 19.99 14.32
C PHE A 186 13.50 20.85 15.45
N ALA A 187 12.38 20.43 16.04
CA ALA A 187 11.88 21.04 17.26
C ALA A 187 12.85 20.68 18.39
N ALA A 188 13.53 21.68 18.95
CA ALA A 188 14.39 21.49 20.12
C ALA A 188 13.61 20.72 21.20
N PRO A 189 14.25 19.77 21.92
CA PRO A 189 13.60 19.18 23.08
C PRO A 189 13.14 20.33 23.97
N ALA A 190 11.84 20.36 24.27
CA ALA A 190 11.31 21.32 25.23
C ALA A 190 12.17 21.15 26.49
N ALA A 191 12.89 22.22 26.85
CA ALA A 191 13.76 22.21 28.02
C ALA A 191 12.94 21.65 29.18
N ASP A 192 13.37 20.52 29.73
CA ASP A 192 12.78 19.94 30.93
C ASP A 192 12.60 21.07 31.94
N ALA A 193 11.34 21.37 32.26
CA ALA A 193 11.04 22.35 33.27
C ALA A 193 11.77 21.89 34.54
N PRO A 194 12.59 22.75 35.18
CA PRO A 194 13.31 22.35 36.37
C PRO A 194 12.28 21.92 37.41
N ASP A 195 12.46 20.69 37.88
CA ASP A 195 11.68 20.08 38.96
C ASP A 195 11.75 20.98 40.19
N ALA A 196 10.68 21.75 40.41
CA ALA A 196 10.54 22.67 41.54
C ALA A 196 10.18 21.90 42.83
N SER A 197 10.88 20.80 43.11
CA SER A 197 10.67 19.95 44.29
C SER A 197 11.94 19.79 45.15
N LEU A 198 12.68 20.88 45.36
CA LEU A 198 13.67 20.96 46.43
C LEU A 198 13.50 22.25 47.22
N HIS A 199 12.75 22.18 48.32
CA HIS A 199 13.07 22.73 49.65
C HIS A 199 11.80 22.93 50.49
N ALA A 200 11.44 21.89 51.25
CA ALA A 200 10.57 22.05 52.40
C ALA A 200 10.78 20.93 53.43
N THR A 201 11.97 20.80 54.02
CA THR A 201 12.10 20.17 55.36
C THR A 201 13.42 20.53 56.05
N HIS A 202 13.29 20.92 57.33
CA HIS A 202 14.32 21.15 58.37
C HIS A 202 15.04 22.50 58.39
N MET A 203 14.48 23.49 59.11
CA MET A 203 14.70 23.71 60.56
C MET A 203 13.71 24.73 61.09
#